data_AF-A0A1B8QN23-F1
#
_entry.id   AF-A0A1B8QN23-F1
#
_cell.length_a   1.000
_cell.length_b   1.000
_cell.length_c   1.000
_cell.angle_alpha   90.00
_cell.angle_beta   90.00
_cell.angle_gamma   90.00
#
_symmetry.space_group_name_H-M   'P 1'
#
loop_
_entity.id
_entity.type
_entity.pdbx_description
1 polymer ?
#
loop_
_entity_poly.entity_id
_entity_poly.type
_entity_poly.pdbx_seq_one_letter_code
_entity_poly.pdbx_strand_id
1 'polypeptide(L)'
;MKLFKAEQWNIDMLLPLFEAYRQAYGQAENPERTLAFLTNRMRFNESLFFIAVDENEKAIGFVQLFPRLSSLQLQRYWQITDIFVLEHAQQTEIYAALISKAKDFVHFTQSNRLVAELAQNQYSMLESEGFKLNPKERLFELSL
;
A
#
# COMPACT_ATOMS: atom_id res chain seq x y z
N MET A 1 -5.94 16.92 -5.56
CA MET A 1 -5.12 15.74 -5.19
C MET A 1 -4.28 15.29 -6.38
N LYS A 2 -3.02 14.91 -6.15
CA LYS A 2 -2.15 14.25 -7.15
C LYS A 2 -1.65 12.91 -6.60
N LEU A 3 -1.42 11.92 -7.47
CA LEU A 3 -0.86 10.62 -7.10
C LEU A 3 0.39 10.32 -7.92
N PHE A 4 1.44 9.84 -7.26
CA PHE A 4 2.69 9.46 -7.93
C PHE A 4 3.35 8.27 -7.22
N LYS A 5 4.19 7.55 -7.96
CA LYS A 5 5.04 6.48 -7.41
C LYS A 5 6.17 7.13 -6.62
N ALA A 6 6.33 6.75 -5.36
CA ALA A 6 7.43 7.23 -4.53
C ALA A 6 8.76 6.63 -4.99
N GLU A 7 9.77 7.48 -5.01
CA GLU A 7 11.17 7.10 -5.19
C GLU A 7 11.96 7.47 -3.93
N GLN A 8 13.27 7.16 -3.88
CA GLN A 8 14.09 7.38 -2.68
C GLN A 8 14.08 8.84 -2.19
N TRP A 9 14.02 9.82 -3.10
CA TRP A 9 13.95 11.24 -2.73
C TRP A 9 12.60 11.66 -2.13
N ASN A 10 11.59 10.78 -2.13
CA ASN A 10 10.31 11.02 -1.48
C ASN A 10 10.22 10.45 -0.05
N ILE A 11 11.29 9.84 0.47
CA ILE A 11 11.29 9.21 1.79
C ILE A 11 10.91 10.22 2.89
N ASP A 12 11.46 11.44 2.86
CA ASP A 12 11.16 12.47 3.86
C ASP A 12 9.67 12.87 3.87
N MET A 13 9.00 12.78 2.71
CA MET A 13 7.56 12.99 2.58
C MET A 13 6.75 11.80 3.10
N LEU A 14 7.21 10.57 2.85
CA LEU A 14 6.50 9.35 3.25
C LEU A 14 6.68 9.03 4.75
N LEU A 15 7.83 9.34 5.33
CA LEU A 15 8.18 9.01 6.71
C LEU A 15 7.13 9.44 7.74
N PRO A 16 6.73 10.73 7.83
CA PRO A 16 5.74 11.16 8.82
C PRO A 16 4.36 10.53 8.58
N LEU A 17 4.01 10.29 7.31
CA LEU A 17 2.75 9.65 6.95
C LEU A 17 2.73 8.16 7.34
N PHE A 18 3.85 7.46 7.16
CA PHE A 18 3.99 6.06 7.55
C PHE A 18 4.06 5.88 9.07
N GLU A 19 4.66 6.84 9.79
CA GLU A 19 4.59 6.88 11.26
C GLU A 19 3.16 7.07 11.76
N ALA A 20 2.39 7.99 11.15
CA ALA A 20 0.98 8.17 11.49
C ALA A 20 0.17 6.88 11.25
N TYR A 21 0.45 6.17 10.16
CA TYR A 21 -0.11 4.83 9.92
C TYR A 21 0.24 3.86 11.06
N ARG A 22 1.52 3.72 11.41
CA ARG A 22 1.96 2.81 12.48
C ARG A 22 1.28 3.14 13.81
N GLN A 23 1.20 4.41 14.18
CA GLN A 23 0.55 4.88 15.40
C GLN A 23 -0.95 4.60 15.40
N ALA A 24 -1.65 4.80 14.27
CA ALA A 24 -3.07 4.50 14.13
C ALA A 24 -3.38 3.01 14.37
N TYR A 25 -2.41 2.13 14.16
CA TYR A 25 -2.47 0.69 14.43
C TYR A 25 -1.78 0.28 15.74
N GLY A 26 -1.62 1.25 16.67
CA GLY A 26 -1.19 0.99 18.05
C GLY A 26 0.31 0.76 18.23
N GLN A 27 1.13 1.03 17.22
CA GLN A 27 2.58 0.93 17.35
C GLN A 27 3.17 2.18 18.02
N ALA A 28 4.20 2.00 18.83
CA ALA A 28 4.97 3.10 19.38
C ALA A 28 5.74 3.85 18.26
N GLU A 29 5.79 5.18 18.40
CA GLU A 29 6.58 6.05 17.53
C GLU A 29 8.05 5.62 17.53
N ASN A 30 8.62 5.43 16.35
CA ASN A 30 10.03 5.15 16.17
C ASN A 30 10.45 5.58 14.76
N PRO A 31 10.71 6.88 14.53
CA PRO A 31 10.97 7.40 13.20
C PRO A 31 12.27 6.85 12.61
N GLU A 32 13.28 6.56 13.44
CA GLU A 32 14.54 5.95 13.00
C GLU A 32 14.32 4.55 12.42
N ARG A 33 13.53 3.71 13.11
CA ARG A 33 13.19 2.36 12.62
C ARG A 33 12.36 2.43 11.34
N THR A 34 11.43 3.36 11.23
CA THR A 34 10.62 3.54 10.02
C THR A 34 11.45 4.05 8.86
N LEU A 35 12.34 5.02 9.10
CA LEU A 35 13.26 5.50 8.07
C LEU A 35 14.12 4.35 7.54
N ALA A 36 14.68 3.53 8.43
CA ALA A 36 15.47 2.37 8.02
C ALA A 36 14.63 1.36 7.23
N PHE A 37 13.39 1.10 7.65
CA PHE A 37 12.46 0.23 6.94
C PHE A 37 12.17 0.74 5.52
N LEU A 38 11.67 1.98 5.39
CA LEU A 38 11.31 2.58 4.10
C LEU A 38 12.51 2.66 3.16
N THR A 39 13.67 3.08 3.68
CA THR A 39 14.91 3.19 2.91
C THR A 39 15.32 1.84 2.34
N ASN A 40 15.31 0.78 3.16
CA ASN A 40 15.69 -0.56 2.71
C ASN A 40 14.73 -1.09 1.66
N ARG A 41 13.41 -1.01 1.91
CA ARG A 41 12.40 -1.53 0.97
C ARG A 41 12.51 -0.86 -0.40
N MET A 42 12.69 0.46 -0.45
CA MET A 42 12.86 1.20 -1.70
C MET A 42 14.21 0.93 -2.36
N ARG A 43 15.31 0.90 -1.58
CA ARG A 43 16.66 0.66 -2.12
C ARG A 43 16.79 -0.70 -2.79
N PHE A 44 16.18 -1.73 -2.23
CA PHE A 44 16.25 -3.09 -2.76
C PHE A 44 15.07 -3.45 -3.68
N ASN A 45 14.20 -2.48 -4.02
CA ASN A 45 13.00 -2.69 -4.82
C ASN A 45 12.12 -3.84 -4.30
N GLU A 46 12.06 -4.00 -2.98
CA GLU A 46 11.28 -5.07 -2.33
C GLU A 46 9.80 -4.70 -2.25
N SER A 47 9.50 -3.41 -2.16
CA SER A 47 8.15 -2.87 -2.30
C SER A 47 8.20 -1.53 -3.02
N LEU A 48 7.03 -1.04 -3.42
CA LEU A 48 6.84 0.32 -3.91
C LEU A 48 5.66 0.97 -3.22
N PHE A 49 5.65 2.29 -3.24
CA PHE A 49 4.59 3.10 -2.67
C PHE A 49 4.01 4.00 -3.75
N PHE A 50 2.69 4.16 -3.73
CA PHE A 50 2.06 5.34 -4.31
C PHE A 50 1.67 6.30 -3.19
N ILE A 51 1.93 7.59 -3.39
CA ILE A 51 1.60 8.65 -2.43
C ILE A 51 0.53 9.54 -3.06
N ALA A 52 -0.51 9.83 -2.30
CA ALA A 52 -1.49 10.88 -2.58
C ALA A 52 -1.08 12.15 -1.85
N VAL A 53 -1.04 13.27 -2.57
CA VAL A 53 -0.79 14.60 -2.02
C VAL A 53 -1.96 15.54 -2.29
N ASP A 54 -2.18 16.49 -1.38
CA ASP A 54 -3.17 17.56 -1.55
C ASP A 54 -2.68 18.67 -2.50
N GLU A 55 -3.41 19.78 -2.57
CA GLU A 55 -3.07 20.93 -3.43
C GLU A 55 -1.81 21.70 -2.95
N ASN A 56 -1.44 21.53 -1.69
CA ASN A 56 -0.26 22.14 -1.06
C ASN A 56 0.95 21.19 -1.03
N GLU A 57 0.89 20.10 -1.81
CA GLU A 57 1.92 19.04 -1.86
C GLU A 57 2.12 18.29 -0.53
N LYS A 58 1.19 18.38 0.42
CA LYS A 58 1.23 17.62 1.66
C LYS A 58 0.77 16.19 1.39
N ALA A 59 1.54 15.21 1.87
CA ALA A 59 1.15 13.81 1.79
C ALA A 59 -0.06 13.52 2.69
N ILE A 60 -1.11 12.98 2.09
CA ILE A 60 -2.41 12.71 2.74
C ILE A 60 -2.77 11.22 2.75
N GLY A 61 -2.10 10.39 1.97
CA GLY A 61 -2.30 8.94 1.98
C GLY A 61 -1.29 8.18 1.14
N PHE A 62 -1.19 6.88 1.37
CA PHE A 62 -0.32 5.99 0.60
C PHE A 62 -0.94 4.60 0.43
N VAL A 63 -0.43 3.88 -0.56
CA VAL A 63 -0.61 2.43 -0.71
C VAL A 63 0.73 1.78 -0.99
N GLN A 64 1.02 0.66 -0.30
CA GLN A 64 2.23 -0.13 -0.45
C GLN A 64 1.93 -1.44 -1.19
N LEU A 65 2.71 -1.69 -2.24
CA LEU A 65 2.61 -2.90 -3.05
C LEU A 65 3.90 -3.72 -2.97
N PHE A 66 3.76 -5.04 -2.78
CA PHE A 66 4.84 -6.00 -2.91
C PHE A 66 4.70 -6.83 -4.18
N PRO A 67 5.80 -7.05 -4.94
CA PRO A 67 5.81 -8.00 -6.02
C PRO A 67 5.79 -9.42 -5.45
N ARG A 68 4.99 -10.29 -6.06
CA ARG A 68 4.92 -11.71 -5.76
C ARG A 68 5.06 -12.52 -7.05
N LEU A 69 5.50 -13.75 -6.92
CA LEU A 69 5.69 -14.66 -8.05
C LEU A 69 4.82 -15.89 -7.86
N SER A 70 4.11 -16.25 -8.92
CA SER A 70 3.43 -17.54 -9.00
C SER A 70 4.32 -18.50 -9.77
N SER A 71 4.94 -19.46 -9.07
CA SER A 71 5.76 -20.50 -9.72
C SER A 71 4.92 -21.44 -10.58
N LEU A 72 3.63 -21.61 -10.27
CA LEU A 72 2.72 -22.43 -11.07
C LEU A 72 2.32 -21.75 -12.38
N GLN A 73 2.12 -20.44 -12.36
CA GLN A 73 1.73 -19.65 -13.54
C GLN A 73 2.93 -18.98 -14.23
N LEU A 74 4.13 -19.12 -13.67
CA LEU A 74 5.38 -18.51 -14.13
C LEU A 74 5.27 -17.00 -14.39
N GLN A 75 4.51 -16.30 -13.56
CA GLN A 75 4.23 -14.88 -13.73
C GLN A 75 4.24 -14.10 -12.42
N ARG A 76 4.50 -12.80 -12.54
CA ARG A 76 4.39 -11.85 -11.44
C ARG A 76 2.92 -11.52 -11.17
N TYR A 77 2.61 -11.33 -9.89
CA TYR A 77 1.41 -10.65 -9.43
C TYR A 77 1.79 -9.66 -8.33
N TRP A 78 0.85 -8.83 -7.90
CA TRP A 78 1.12 -7.82 -6.88
C TRP A 78 0.19 -7.98 -5.69
N GLN A 79 0.67 -7.54 -4.53
CA GLN A 79 -0.08 -7.58 -3.28
C GLN A 79 -0.07 -6.19 -2.62
N ILE A 80 -1.25 -5.65 -2.34
CA ILE A 80 -1.45 -4.55 -1.40
C ILE A 80 -1.30 -5.13 0.02
N THR A 81 -0.40 -4.53 0.78
CA THR A 81 -0.12 -4.91 2.18
C THR A 81 -0.59 -3.83 3.13
N ASP A 82 -0.31 -2.57 2.79
CA ASP A 82 -0.72 -1.43 3.60
C ASP A 82 -1.38 -0.38 2.71
N ILE A 83 -2.49 0.17 3.18
CA ILE A 83 -3.14 1.34 2.59
C ILE A 83 -3.66 2.22 3.72
N PHE A 84 -3.34 3.50 3.66
CA PHE A 84 -3.65 4.43 4.74
C PHE A 84 -3.88 5.83 4.19
N VAL A 85 -4.86 6.53 4.76
CA VAL A 85 -5.19 7.92 4.46
C VAL A 85 -5.40 8.62 5.79
N LEU A 86 -4.76 9.79 5.96
CA LEU A 86 -4.98 10.66 7.12
C LEU A 86 -6.46 11.04 7.24
N GLU A 87 -6.89 11.46 8.42
CA GLU A 87 -8.24 11.99 8.60
C GLU A 87 -8.46 13.18 7.65
N HIS A 88 -9.38 13.00 6.69
CA HIS A 88 -9.61 13.93 5.59
C HIS A 88 -11.09 13.89 5.19
N ALA A 89 -11.66 15.03 4.79
CA ALA A 89 -13.07 15.12 4.39
C ALA A 89 -13.45 14.27 3.17
N GLN A 90 -12.46 13.79 2.41
CA GLN A 90 -12.60 13.03 1.17
C GLN A 90 -11.87 11.68 1.26
N GLN A 91 -11.86 11.08 2.45
CA GLN A 91 -11.04 9.91 2.74
C GLN A 91 -11.39 8.73 1.81
N THR A 92 -12.68 8.51 1.54
CA THR A 92 -13.16 7.45 0.64
C THR A 92 -12.63 7.63 -0.78
N GLU A 93 -12.67 8.85 -1.31
CA GLU A 93 -12.19 9.18 -2.65
C GLU A 93 -10.67 9.02 -2.77
N ILE A 94 -9.92 9.36 -1.72
CA ILE A 94 -8.47 9.18 -1.69
C ILE A 94 -8.11 7.68 -1.68
N TYR A 95 -8.80 6.87 -0.88
CA TYR A 95 -8.62 5.42 -0.87
C TYR A 95 -8.91 4.80 -2.25
N ALA A 96 -10.05 5.17 -2.85
CA ALA A 96 -10.42 4.71 -4.20
C ALA A 96 -9.37 5.10 -5.25
N ALA A 97 -8.85 6.34 -5.19
CA ALA A 97 -7.80 6.80 -6.10
C ALA A 97 -6.48 6.02 -5.93
N LEU A 98 -6.07 5.72 -4.68
CA LEU A 98 -4.88 4.93 -4.40
C LEU A 98 -5.02 3.50 -4.93
N ILE A 99 -6.18 2.87 -4.74
CA ILE A 99 -6.47 1.52 -5.26
C ILE A 99 -6.53 1.52 -6.78
N SER A 100 -7.17 2.53 -7.39
CA SER A 100 -7.20 2.71 -8.84
C SER A 100 -5.78 2.82 -9.40
N LYS A 101 -4.92 3.62 -8.77
CA LYS A 101 -3.51 3.74 -9.17
C LYS A 101 -2.73 2.43 -9.05
N ALA A 102 -3.00 1.65 -8.00
CA ALA A 102 -2.43 0.32 -7.83
C ALA A 102 -2.88 -0.63 -8.96
N LYS A 103 -4.16 -0.62 -9.34
CA LYS A 103 -4.69 -1.42 -10.47
C LYS A 103 -4.02 -1.02 -11.78
N ASP A 104 -3.93 0.27 -12.09
CA ASP A 104 -3.28 0.76 -13.32
C ASP A 104 -1.83 0.25 -13.42
N PHE A 105 -1.11 0.30 -12.30
CA PHE A 105 0.26 -0.16 -12.23
C PHE A 105 0.37 -1.68 -12.45
N VAL A 106 -0.53 -2.48 -11.87
CA VAL A 106 -0.56 -3.93 -12.08
C VAL A 106 -0.73 -4.25 -13.57
N HIS A 107 -1.68 -3.60 -14.24
CA HIS A 107 -1.89 -3.76 -15.69
C HIS A 107 -0.66 -3.31 -16.50
N PHE A 108 -0.04 -2.17 -16.13
CA PHE A 108 1.18 -1.68 -16.77
C PHE A 108 2.33 -2.70 -16.69
N THR A 109 2.43 -3.45 -15.59
CA THR A 109 3.43 -4.52 -15.42
C THR A 109 3.07 -5.84 -16.12
N GLN A 110 2.00 -5.86 -16.93
CA GLN A 110 1.46 -7.06 -17.59
C GLN A 110 1.04 -8.17 -16.62
N SER A 111 0.78 -7.81 -15.35
CA SER A 111 0.21 -8.70 -14.35
C SER A 111 -1.32 -8.60 -14.40
N ASN A 112 -2.01 -9.71 -14.15
CA ASN A 112 -3.47 -9.77 -14.14
C ASN A 112 -4.08 -10.05 -12.76
N ARG A 113 -3.24 -10.06 -11.71
CA ARG A 113 -3.65 -10.38 -10.34
C ARG A 113 -3.10 -9.34 -9.37
N LEU A 114 -4.03 -8.73 -8.64
CA LEU A 114 -3.78 -7.89 -7.47
C LEU A 114 -4.48 -8.54 -6.28
N VAL A 115 -3.75 -8.79 -5.21
CA VAL A 115 -4.27 -9.32 -3.94
C VAL A 115 -4.20 -8.21 -2.90
N ALA A 116 -5.11 -8.20 -1.94
CA ALA A 116 -5.03 -7.34 -0.77
C ALA A 116 -5.08 -8.22 0.48
N GLU A 117 -4.15 -7.97 1.41
CA GLU A 117 -4.13 -8.61 2.73
C GLU A 117 -4.26 -7.49 3.75
N LEU A 118 -5.50 -7.10 4.02
CA LEU A 118 -5.86 -5.95 4.84
C LEU A 118 -6.78 -6.36 6.00
N ALA A 119 -6.92 -5.49 6.99
CA ALA A 119 -7.83 -5.73 8.11
C ALA A 119 -9.30 -5.74 7.66
N GLN A 120 -10.14 -6.47 8.40
CA GLN A 120 -11.55 -6.72 8.03
C GLN A 120 -12.38 -5.42 7.87
N ASN A 121 -12.05 -4.37 8.63
CA ASN A 121 -12.70 -3.06 8.51
C ASN A 121 -12.46 -2.37 7.15
N GLN A 122 -11.51 -2.84 6.34
CA GLN A 122 -11.22 -2.33 5.01
C GLN A 122 -11.88 -3.16 3.89
N TYR A 123 -12.61 -4.23 4.21
CA TYR A 123 -13.19 -5.13 3.20
C TYR A 123 -14.27 -4.46 2.34
N SER A 124 -15.15 -3.64 2.92
CA SER A 124 -16.20 -2.95 2.17
C SER A 124 -15.63 -2.03 1.07
N MET A 125 -14.54 -1.33 1.39
CA MET A 125 -13.78 -0.50 0.43
C MET A 125 -13.13 -1.36 -0.67
N LEU A 126 -12.55 -2.51 -0.32
CA LEU A 126 -11.99 -3.43 -1.31
C LEU A 126 -13.08 -3.98 -2.25
N GLU A 127 -14.23 -4.36 -1.71
CA GLU A 127 -15.36 -4.87 -2.48
C GLU A 127 -15.95 -3.81 -3.41
N SER A 128 -16.09 -2.55 -2.97
CA SER A 128 -16.51 -1.46 -3.85
C SER A 128 -15.52 -1.21 -5.00
N GLU A 129 -14.25 -1.54 -4.78
CA GLU A 129 -13.19 -1.51 -5.78
C GLU A 129 -13.09 -2.80 -6.59
N GLY A 130 -14.02 -3.74 -6.45
CA GLY A 130 -14.10 -4.95 -7.27
C GLY A 130 -13.19 -6.09 -6.83
N PHE A 131 -12.53 -5.99 -5.67
CA PHE A 131 -11.91 -7.15 -5.03
C PHE A 131 -13.00 -8.14 -4.61
N LYS A 132 -12.64 -9.42 -4.58
CA LYS A 132 -13.52 -10.49 -4.12
C LYS A 132 -12.74 -11.36 -3.15
N LEU A 133 -13.39 -11.78 -2.06
CA LEU A 133 -12.83 -12.77 -1.16
C LEU A 133 -12.52 -14.06 -1.94
N ASN A 134 -11.33 -14.61 -1.71
CA ASN A 134 -10.93 -15.87 -2.33
C ASN A 134 -11.20 -17.04 -1.38
N PRO A 135 -12.24 -17.86 -1.61
CA PRO A 135 -12.62 -18.93 -0.69
C PRO A 135 -11.66 -20.14 -0.73
N LYS A 136 -10.70 -20.16 -1.66
CA LYS A 136 -9.77 -21.29 -1.85
C LYS A 136 -8.44 -21.12 -1.11
N GLU A 137 -8.11 -19.90 -0.70
CA GLU A 137 -6.86 -19.61 0.01
C GLU A 137 -7.10 -19.73 1.51
N ARG A 138 -6.10 -20.22 2.25
CA ARG A 138 -6.12 -20.30 3.72
C ARG A 138 -4.80 -19.76 4.24
N LEU A 139 -4.86 -18.93 5.28
CA LEU A 139 -3.69 -18.48 6.01
C LEU A 139 -3.45 -19.41 7.21
N PHE A 140 -2.23 -19.94 7.31
CA PHE A 140 -1.72 -20.61 8.50
C PHE A 140 -0.53 -19.81 9.00
N GLU A 141 -0.51 -19.47 10.28
CA GLU A 141 0.53 -18.64 10.89
C GLU A 141 1.22 -19.42 12.02
N LEU A 142 2.54 -19.29 12.11
CA LEU A 142 3.36 -19.76 13.22
C LEU A 142 4.21 -18.60 13.70
N SER A 143 3.98 -18.18 14.95
CA SER A 143 4.83 -17.20 15.62
C SER A 143 6.13 -17.88 16.06
N LEU A 144 7.27 -17.29 15.68
CA LEU A 144 8.62 -17.77 16.00
C LEU A 144 9.35 -16.77 16.91
#